data_AF-A0A1Z4NHE9-F1
#
_entry.id   AF-A0A1Z4NHE9-F1
#
_cell.length_a   1.000
_cell.length_b   1.000
_cell.length_c   1.000
_cell.angle_alpha   90.00
_cell.angle_beta   90.00
_cell.angle_gamma   90.00
#
_symmetry.space_group_name_H-M   'P 1'
#
loop_
_entity.id
_entity.type
_entity.pdbx_description
1 polymer ?
#
loop_
_entity_poly.entity_id
_entity_poly.type
_entity_poly.pdbx_seq_one_letter_code
_entity_poly.pdbx_strand_id
1 'polypeptide(L)' 'MNTTVSIFTEIPETLHESLKNYLNEHPDWDQNRVLTAALSLFLLQHGESDRSAARVYLETLFHHC' A
#
# COMPACT_ATOMS: atom_id res chain seq x y z
N MET A 1 -1.38 -14.84 -13.30
CA MET A 1 -1.15 -15.37 -11.94
C MET A 1 -0.36 -14.32 -11.20
N ASN A 2 -0.99 -13.53 -10.33
CA ASN A 2 -0.28 -12.53 -9.53
C ASN A 2 0.29 -13.26 -8.30
N THR A 3 1.55 -13.67 -8.38
CA THR A 3 2.28 -14.20 -7.23
C THR A 3 2.47 -13.08 -6.21
N THR A 4 1.75 -13.15 -5.08
CA THR A 4 1.96 -12.26 -3.94
C THR A 4 3.18 -12.73 -3.16
N VAL A 5 4.03 -11.79 -2.76
CA VAL A 5 5.20 -12.05 -1.92
C VAL A 5 4.96 -11.37 -0.58
N SER A 6 5.05 -12.13 0.52
CA SER A 6 4.93 -11.56 1.87
C SER A 6 6.20 -10.80 2.22
N ILE A 7 6.03 -9.59 2.76
CA ILE A 7 7.12 -8.74 3.24
C ILE A 7 7.00 -8.69 4.76
N PHE A 8 8.11 -8.98 5.46
CA PHE A 8 8.21 -8.77 6.90
C PHE A 8 9.11 -7.57 7.15
N THR A 9 8.57 -6.56 7.81
CA THR A 9 9.32 -5.36 8.20
C THR A 9 8.85 -4.89 9.56
N GLU A 10 9.79 -4.42 10.37
CA GLU A 10 9.47 -3.72 11.60
C GLU A 10 9.20 -2.25 11.27
N ILE A 11 8.16 -1.68 11.88
CA ILE A 11 7.80 -0.27 11.74
C ILE A 11 7.79 0.41 13.11
N PRO A 12 8.10 1.71 13.20
CA PRO A 12 7.97 2.45 14.45
C PRO A 12 6.54 2.39 14.99
N GLU A 13 6.41 2.31 16.32
CA GLU A 13 5.11 2.25 17.00
C GLU A 13 4.19 3.44 16.64
N THR A 14 4.76 4.64 16.54
CA THR A 14 4.03 5.86 16.15
C THR A 14 3.40 5.76 14.75
N LEU A 15 4.07 5.09 13.81
CA LEU A 15 3.55 4.86 12.47
C LEU A 15 2.47 3.77 12.47
N HIS A 16 2.65 2.74 13.29
CA HIS A 16 1.65 1.70 13.50
C HIS A 16 0.36 2.26 14.12
N GLU A 17 0.45 3.15 15.11
CA GLU A 17 -0.72 3.82 15.70
C GLU A 17 -1.45 4.69 14.68
N SER A 18 -0.70 5.45 13.87
CA SER A 18 -1.28 6.28 12.80
C SER A 18 -2.02 5.44 11.75
N LEU A 19 -1.42 4.31 11.34
CA LEU A 19 -2.04 3.34 10.45
C LEU A 19 -3.34 2.78 11.05
N LYS A 20 -3.31 2.39 12.33
CA LYS A 20 -4.47 1.83 13.02
C LYS A 20 -5.62 2.83 13.10
N ASN A 21 -5.32 4.10 13.38
CA ASN A 21 -6.32 5.17 13.39
C ASN A 21 -6.95 5.34 12.01
N TYR A 22 -6.14 5.39 10.94
CA TYR A 22 -6.64 5.47 9.57
C TYR A 22 -7.57 4.30 9.21
N LEU A 23 -7.19 3.07 9.56
CA LEU A 23 -8.01 1.88 9.29
C LEU A 23 -9.33 1.87 10.07
N ASN A 24 -9.37 2.46 11.27
CA ASN A 24 -10.62 2.60 12.03
C ASN A 24 -11.60 3.57 11.35
N GLU A 25 -11.10 4.59 10.66
CA GLU A 25 -11.92 5.58 9.93
C GLU A 25 -12.32 5.10 8.53
N HIS A 26 -11.59 4.13 7.97
CA HIS A 26 -11.78 3.63 6.61
C HIS A 26 -11.98 2.10 6.59
N PRO A 27 -13.22 1.60 6.81
CA PRO A 27 -13.49 0.17 6.92
C PRO A 27 -13.26 -0.63 5.63
N ASP A 28 -13.24 0.04 4.47
CA ASP A 28 -12.93 -0.58 3.18
C ASP A 28 -11.42 -0.83 2.97
N TRP A 29 -10.59 -0.37 3.90
CA TRP A 29 -9.14 -0.49 3.84
C TRP A 29 -8.63 -1.48 4.87
N ASP A 30 -7.64 -2.28 4.45
CA ASP A 30 -6.86 -3.14 5.32
C ASP A 30 -5.39 -2.73 5.32
N GLN A 31 -4.64 -3.23 6.30
CA GLN A 31 -3.21 -2.93 6.46
C GLN A 31 -2.39 -3.25 5.21
N ASN A 32 -2.65 -4.37 4.52
CA ASN A 32 -1.91 -4.70 3.31
C ASN A 32 -2.23 -3.74 2.18
N ARG A 33 -3.50 -3.34 2.04
CA ARG A 33 -3.93 -2.38 1.01
C ARG A 33 -3.29 -1.01 1.24
N VAL A 34 -3.27 -0.50 2.46
CA VAL A 34 -2.61 0.77 2.79
C VAL A 34 -1.11 0.70 2.53
N LEU A 35 -0.44 -0.36 2.98
CA LEU A 35 1.00 -0.53 2.79
C LEU A 35 1.36 -0.68 1.31
N THR A 36 0.56 -1.43 0.54
CA THR A 36 0.75 -1.60 -0.91
C THR A 36 0.57 -0.28 -1.64
N ALA A 37 -0.45 0.51 -1.28
CA ALA A 37 -0.68 1.84 -1.86
C ALA A 37 0.47 2.80 -1.50
N ALA A 38 0.91 2.82 -0.25
CA ALA A 38 2.02 3.67 0.20
C ALA A 38 3.33 3.31 -0.50
N LEU A 39 3.65 2.01 -0.60
CA LEU A 39 4.88 1.53 -1.25
C LEU A 39 4.87 1.81 -2.74
N SER A 40 3.77 1.52 -3.43
CA SER A 40 3.65 1.79 -4.87
C SER A 40 3.69 3.28 -5.20
N LEU A 41 3.08 4.14 -4.37
CA LEU A 41 3.17 5.59 -4.50
C LEU A 41 4.60 6.10 -4.28
N PHE A 42 5.29 5.60 -3.25
CA PHE A 42 6.68 5.96 -2.97
C PHE A 42 7.59 5.61 -4.16
N LEU A 43 7.43 4.41 -4.71
CA LEU A 43 8.17 3.96 -5.90
C LEU A 43 7.80 4.78 -7.15
N LEU A 44 6.56 5.22 -7.29
CA LEU A 44 6.14 6.08 -8.40
C LEU A 44 6.77 7.48 -8.33
N GLN A 45 6.90 8.02 -7.12
CA GLN A 45 7.45 9.36 -6.90
C GLN A 45 8.98 9.40 -7.02
N HIS A 46 9.67 8.32 -6.60
CA HIS A 46 11.13 8.30 -6.48
C HIS A 46 11.83 7.33 -7.44
N GLY A 47 11.11 6.40 -8.06
CA GLY A 47 11.66 5.46 -9.04
C GLY A 47 11.68 6.04 -10.46
N GLU A 48 12.50 5.48 -11.33
CA GLU A 48 12.47 5.75 -12.77
C GLU A 48 11.15 5.23 -13.38
N SER A 49 10.07 6.02 -13.28
CA SER A 49 8.81 5.86 -14.02
C SER A 49 8.37 4.41 -14.30
N ASP A 50 8.46 3.52 -13.30
CA ASP A 50 8.12 2.12 -13.48
C ASP A 50 6.59 2.00 -13.58
N ARG A 51 6.12 1.69 -14.79
CA ARG A 51 4.70 1.48 -15.08
C ARG A 51 4.10 0.36 -14.23
N SER A 52 4.91 -0.56 -13.74
CA SER A 52 4.52 -1.65 -12.87
C SER A 52 4.06 -1.12 -11.50
N ALA A 53 4.79 -0.19 -10.91
CA ALA A 53 4.43 0.45 -9.64
C ALA A 53 3.16 1.30 -9.80
N ALA A 54 3.04 2.06 -10.89
CA ALA A 54 1.84 2.82 -11.20
C ALA A 54 0.60 1.93 -11.33
N ARG A 55 0.74 0.76 -11.96
CA ARG A 55 -0.35 -0.21 -12.10
C ARG A 55 -0.79 -0.77 -10.75
N VAL A 56 0.15 -1.19 -9.91
CA VAL A 56 -0.17 -1.69 -8.55
C VAL A 56 -0.85 -0.61 -7.72
N TYR A 57 -0.40 0.64 -7.81
CA TYR A 57 -1.03 1.77 -7.10
C TYR A 57 -2.50 1.96 -7.53
N LEU A 58 -2.76 1.98 -8.84
CA LEU A 58 -4.11 2.13 -9.39
C LEU A 58 -5.00 0.93 -9.03
N GLU A 59 -4.50 -0.30 -9.15
CA GLU A 59 -5.25 -1.52 -8.76
C GLU A 59 -5.58 -1.50 -7.26
N THR A 60 -4.67 -1.01 -6.42
CA THR A 60 -4.89 -0.92 -4.96
C THR A 60 -5.95 0.12 -4.60
N LEU A 61 -5.94 1.28 -5.26
CA LEU A 61 -6.92 2.35 -5.05
C LEU A 61 -8.30 1.98 -5.57
N PHE A 62 -8.36 1.50 -6.82
CA PHE A 62 -9.60 1.25 -7.55
C PHE A 62 -9.98 -0.23 -7.55
N HIS A 63 -9.89 -0.91 -6.40
CA HIS A 63 -10.42 -2.28 -6.21
C HIS A 63 -11.92 -2.35 -6.58
N HIS A 64 -12.20 -2.41 -7.88
CA HIS A 64 -13.50 -2.48 -8.52
C HIS A 64 -13.29 -3.03 -9.94
N CYS A 65 -13.14 -4.35 -10.02
CA CYS A 65 -13.98 -5.25 -10.81
C CYS A 65 -13.72 -6.69 -10.34
#